data_AF-A0A366HPK5-F1
#
_entry.id   AF-A0A366HPK5-F1
#
_cell.length_a   1.000
_cell.length_b   1.000
_cell.length_c   1.000
_cell.angle_alpha   90.00
_cell.angle_beta   90.00
_cell.angle_gamma   90.00
#
_symmetry.space_group_name_H-M   'P 1'
#
loop_
_entity.id
_entity.type
_entity.pdbx_description
1 polymer ?
#
loop_
_entity_poly.entity_id
_entity_poly.type
_entity_poly.pdbx_seq_one_letter_code
_entity_poly.pdbx_strand_id
1 'polypeptide(L)'
;MALVAYIVYFPLWTLATLGAYGGLIIALFTRYRTDMDRNELPGVLRGSSRLGLAALMFTLVMMCFEIAEHAPLDIPFDPASLEYMTLWSRVIAISASMLSVFAVITVIPTGWCLIWEARLRRKHQSTAPRDS
;
A
#
# COMPACT_ATOMS: atom_id res chain seq x y z
N MET A 1 12.37 -0.53 -21.14
CA MET A 1 12.89 0.09 -19.89
C MET A 1 12.26 -0.54 -18.64
N ALA A 2 11.11 -1.21 -18.78
CA ALA A 2 10.41 -1.95 -17.73
C ALA A 2 11.31 -2.87 -16.88
N LEU A 3 12.20 -3.68 -17.49
CA LEU A 3 13.03 -4.64 -16.74
C LEU A 3 13.90 -3.97 -15.65
N VAL A 4 14.49 -2.80 -15.96
CA VAL A 4 15.32 -2.06 -15.00
C VAL A 4 14.46 -1.48 -13.88
N ALA A 5 13.26 -0.98 -14.22
CA ALA A 5 12.30 -0.51 -13.22
C ALA A 5 11.88 -1.66 -12.28
N TYR A 6 11.59 -2.85 -12.80
CA TYR A 6 11.28 -4.02 -11.96
C TYR A 6 12.44 -4.40 -11.03
N ILE A 7 13.68 -4.42 -11.52
CA ILE A 7 14.86 -4.76 -10.69
C ILE A 7 15.03 -3.79 -9.51
N VAL A 8 14.68 -2.50 -9.68
CA VAL A 8 14.82 -1.50 -8.62
C VAL A 8 13.60 -1.46 -7.71
N TYR A 9 12.39 -1.40 -8.27
CA TYR A 9 11.17 -1.18 -7.51
C TYR A 9 10.66 -2.45 -6.83
N PHE A 10 10.88 -3.64 -7.40
CA PHE A 10 10.38 -4.89 -6.82
C PHE A 10 11.04 -5.21 -5.47
N PRO A 11 12.37 -5.11 -5.29
CA PRO A 11 13.00 -5.30 -3.98
C PRO A 11 12.57 -4.26 -2.96
N LEU A 12 12.43 -2.99 -3.36
CA LEU A 12 11.97 -1.91 -2.48
C LEU A 12 10.53 -2.14 -2.03
N TRP A 13 9.65 -2.53 -2.95
CA TRP A 13 8.28 -2.94 -2.67
C TRP A 13 8.25 -4.14 -1.70
N THR A 14 9.10 -5.14 -1.94
CA THR A 14 9.18 -6.36 -1.11
C THR A 14 9.61 -6.03 0.31
N LEU A 15 10.68 -5.25 0.50
CA LEU A 15 11.17 -4.84 1.82
C LEU A 15 10.13 -4.01 2.58
N ALA A 16 9.48 -3.05 1.90
CA ALA A 16 8.44 -2.22 2.50
C ALA A 16 7.20 -3.05 2.89
N THR A 17 6.80 -4.01 2.03
CA THR A 17 5.70 -4.94 2.29
C THR A 17 6.02 -5.88 3.47
N LEU A 18 7.24 -6.42 3.53
CA LEU A 18 7.71 -7.23 4.66
C LEU A 18 7.69 -6.43 5.98
N GLY A 19 8.07 -5.14 5.94
CA GLY A 19 7.98 -4.26 7.11
C GLY A 19 6.53 -4.01 7.57
N ALA A 20 5.58 -3.94 6.65
CA ALA A 20 4.15 -3.86 6.96
C ALA A 20 3.63 -5.15 7.60
N TYR A 21 3.99 -6.31 7.05
CA TYR A 21 3.67 -7.62 7.62
C TYR A 21 4.34 -7.85 8.98
N GLY A 22 5.56 -7.38 9.18
CA GLY A 22 6.25 -7.45 10.47
C GLY A 22 5.45 -6.76 11.57
N GLY A 23 4.94 -5.55 11.31
CA GLY A 23 4.08 -4.85 12.27
C GLY A 23 2.75 -5.54 12.53
N LEU A 24 2.14 -6.12 11.48
CA LEU A 24 0.93 -6.92 11.62
C LEU A 24 1.15 -8.13 12.53
N ILE A 25 2.24 -8.87 12.28
CA ILE A 25 2.61 -10.06 13.05
C ILE A 25 2.88 -9.68 14.51
N ILE A 26 3.66 -8.62 14.75
CA ILE A 26 3.92 -8.11 16.10
C ILE A 26 2.60 -7.80 16.80
N ALA A 27 1.68 -7.09 16.15
CA ALA A 27 0.40 -6.76 16.74
C ALA A 27 -0.47 -7.99 17.05
N LEU A 28 -0.48 -8.99 16.16
CA LEU A 28 -1.10 -10.29 16.42
C LEU A 28 -0.49 -10.96 17.65
N PHE A 29 0.84 -11.01 17.75
CA PHE A 29 1.51 -11.54 18.94
C PHE A 29 1.15 -10.78 20.21
N THR A 30 1.13 -9.45 20.20
CA THR A 30 0.73 -8.63 21.37
C THR A 30 -0.74 -8.85 21.78
N ARG A 31 -1.59 -9.30 20.85
CA ARG A 31 -2.97 -9.67 21.15
C ARG A 31 -3.07 -11.01 21.89
N TYR A 32 -2.24 -11.98 21.53
CA TYR A 32 -2.29 -13.35 22.04
C TYR A 32 -1.31 -13.60 23.20
N ARG A 33 -0.23 -12.83 23.33
CA ARG A 33 0.72 -12.86 24.45
C ARG A 33 0.63 -11.58 25.28
N THR A 34 0.64 -11.75 26.60
CA THR A 34 0.54 -10.68 27.62
C THR A 34 1.84 -9.94 27.89
N ASP A 35 2.98 -10.41 27.38
CA ASP A 35 4.30 -9.96 27.82
C ASP A 35 4.84 -8.73 27.06
N MET A 36 4.17 -8.27 26.00
CA MET A 36 4.57 -7.06 25.27
C MET A 36 3.90 -5.82 25.86
N ASP A 37 4.71 -4.78 26.10
CA ASP A 37 4.21 -3.48 26.55
C ASP A 37 3.24 -2.88 25.51
N ARG A 38 1.96 -2.84 25.89
CA ARG A 38 0.87 -2.37 25.02
C ARG A 38 0.97 -0.88 24.71
N ASN A 39 1.80 -0.13 25.44
CA ASN A 39 1.99 1.30 25.23
C ASN A 39 2.89 1.61 24.03
N GLU A 40 3.80 0.70 23.64
CA GLU A 40 4.69 0.89 22.49
C GLU A 40 4.05 0.44 21.16
N LEU A 41 3.05 -0.44 21.24
CA LEU A 41 2.36 -1.05 20.09
C LEU A 41 1.80 -0.02 19.07
N PRO A 42 1.19 1.11 19.47
CA PRO A 42 0.72 2.13 18.52
C PRO A 42 1.87 2.74 17.70
N GLY A 43 3.05 2.89 18.29
CA GLY A 43 4.24 3.41 17.61
C GLY A 43 4.74 2.45 16.52
N VAL A 44 4.83 1.17 16.86
CA VAL A 44 5.22 0.10 15.92
C VAL A 44 4.23 -0.01 14.77
N LEU A 45 2.92 -0.03 15.07
CA LEU A 45 1.86 -0.08 14.06
C LEU A 45 1.91 1.11 13.10
N ARG A 46 2.21 2.31 13.61
CA ARG A 46 2.36 3.52 12.79
C ARG A 46 3.60 3.47 11.89
N GLY A 47 4.70 2.91 12.39
CA GLY A 47 5.91 2.68 11.59
C GLY A 47 5.64 1.71 10.44
N SER A 48 5.01 0.57 10.76
CA SER A 48 4.67 -0.46 9.77
C SER A 48 3.59 -0.03 8.78
N SER A 49 2.60 0.77 9.19
CA SER A 49 1.60 1.32 8.26
C SER A 49 2.22 2.31 7.27
N ARG A 50 3.21 3.11 7.68
CA ARG A 50 3.98 3.97 6.77
C ARG A 50 4.79 3.18 5.75
N LEU A 51 5.41 2.08 6.16
CA LEU A 51 6.10 1.16 5.24
C LEU A 51 5.13 0.53 4.25
N GLY A 52 3.94 0.13 4.72
CA GLY A 52 2.86 -0.35 3.87
C GLY A 52 2.37 0.68 2.85
N LEU A 53 2.19 1.93 3.26
CA LEU A 53 1.87 3.04 2.34
C LEU A 53 3.00 3.28 1.33
N ALA A 54 4.26 3.19 1.73
CA ALA A 54 5.39 3.30 0.81
C ALA A 54 5.39 2.16 -0.23
N ALA A 55 5.07 0.93 0.16
CA ALA A 55 4.88 -0.18 -0.77
C ALA A 55 3.71 0.07 -1.76
N LEU A 56 2.59 0.65 -1.30
CA LEU A 56 1.51 1.04 -2.21
C LEU A 56 1.96 2.13 -3.20
N MET A 57 2.76 3.10 -2.75
CA MET A 57 3.35 4.10 -3.63
C MET A 57 4.27 3.47 -4.67
N PHE A 58 5.09 2.49 -4.31
CA PHE A 58 5.90 1.76 -5.30
C PHE A 58 5.04 1.00 -6.31
N THR A 59 3.93 0.40 -5.87
CA THR A 59 2.97 -0.26 -6.77
C THR A 59 2.34 0.73 -7.75
N LEU A 60 1.98 1.94 -7.28
CA LEU A 60 1.45 3.01 -8.12
C LEU A 60 2.47 3.52 -9.13
N VAL A 61 3.73 3.68 -8.71
CA VAL A 61 4.82 4.09 -9.62
C VAL A 61 5.03 3.03 -10.70
N MET A 62 5.04 1.74 -10.35
CA MET A 62 5.09 0.66 -11.35
C MET A 62 3.89 0.73 -12.31
N MET A 63 2.70 1.05 -11.83
CA MET A 63 1.51 1.20 -12.68
C MET A 63 1.66 2.34 -13.68
N CYS A 64 2.22 3.48 -13.26
CA CYS A 64 2.53 4.58 -14.18
C CYS A 64 3.56 4.17 -15.25
N PHE A 65 4.57 3.40 -14.87
CA PHE A 65 5.56 2.86 -15.83
C PHE A 65 4.92 1.89 -16.83
N GLU A 66 4.05 0.98 -16.37
CA GLU A 66 3.32 0.05 -17.25
C GLU A 66 2.41 0.80 -18.23
N ILE A 67 1.69 1.81 -17.73
CA ILE A 67 0.86 2.68 -18.59
C ILE A 67 1.73 3.40 -19.62
N ALA A 68 2.91 3.89 -19.23
CA ALA A 68 3.81 4.59 -20.14
C ALA A 68 4.41 3.67 -21.22
N GLU A 69 4.74 2.41 -20.91
CA GLU A 69 5.23 1.46 -21.92
C GLU A 69 4.11 0.98 -22.87
N HIS A 70 2.88 0.86 -22.38
CA HIS A 70 1.72 0.49 -23.20
C HIS A 70 1.00 1.70 -23.82
N ALA A 71 1.48 2.92 -23.58
CA ALA A 71 0.86 4.13 -24.08
C ALA A 71 0.95 4.17 -25.61
N PRO A 72 -0.17 4.40 -26.31
CA PRO A 72 -0.17 4.52 -27.76
C PRO A 72 0.39 5.89 -28.15
N LEU A 73 1.72 6.03 -28.18
CA LEU A 73 2.41 7.27 -28.51
C LEU A 73 2.18 7.74 -29.95
N ASP A 74 1.79 6.83 -30.85
CA ASP A 74 1.60 7.10 -32.27
C ASP A 74 0.16 7.55 -32.63
N ILE A 75 -0.77 7.58 -31.67
CA ILE A 75 -2.17 7.95 -31.92
C ILE A 75 -2.40 9.41 -31.51
N PRO A 76 -2.90 10.26 -32.42
CA PRO A 76 -3.15 11.66 -32.12
C PRO A 76 -4.13 11.80 -30.95
N PHE A 77 -3.82 12.72 -30.04
CA PHE A 77 -4.66 13.03 -28.88
C PHE A 77 -5.98 13.65 -29.35
N ASP A 78 -7.03 12.83 -29.44
CA ASP A 78 -8.41 13.30 -29.63
C ASP A 78 -9.29 12.81 -28.48
N PRO A 79 -9.45 13.63 -27.41
CA PRO A 79 -10.18 13.26 -26.21
C PRO A 79 -11.70 13.16 -26.45
N ALA A 80 -12.20 13.65 -27.59
CA ALA A 80 -13.60 13.51 -27.97
C ALA A 80 -13.89 12.19 -28.71
N SER A 81 -12.85 11.47 -29.15
CA SER A 81 -13.02 10.22 -29.87
C SER A 81 -13.23 9.03 -28.91
N LEU A 82 -14.30 8.27 -29.14
CA LEU A 82 -14.61 7.06 -28.38
C LEU A 82 -13.49 6.00 -28.50
N GLU A 83 -12.85 5.94 -29.67
CA GLU A 83 -11.74 5.04 -29.95
C GLU A 83 -10.52 5.33 -29.07
N TYR A 84 -10.16 6.61 -28.89
CA TYR A 84 -9.09 7.01 -27.98
C TYR A 84 -9.42 6.68 -26.52
N MET A 85 -10.65 6.99 -26.06
CA MET A 85 -11.07 6.69 -24.69
C MET A 85 -11.06 5.18 -24.40
N THR A 86 -11.56 4.36 -25.33
CA THR A 86 -11.57 2.89 -25.17
C THR A 86 -10.17 2.31 -25.15
N LEU A 87 -9.27 2.82 -25.99
CA LEU A 87 -7.87 2.41 -26.01
C LEU A 87 -7.16 2.71 -24.68
N TRP A 88 -7.27 3.93 -24.16
CA TRP A 88 -6.69 4.29 -22.87
C TRP A 88 -7.28 3.47 -21.71
N SER A 89 -8.59 3.24 -21.73
CA SER A 89 -9.23 2.38 -20.72
C SER A 89 -8.65 0.96 -20.74
N ARG A 90 -8.34 0.42 -21.92
CA ARG A 90 -7.73 -0.90 -22.08
C ARG A 90 -6.29 -0.92 -21.56
N VAL A 91 -5.51 0.10 -21.86
CA VAL A 91 -4.13 0.24 -21.35
C VAL A 91 -4.10 0.30 -19.83
N ILE A 92 -4.98 1.11 -19.23
CA ILE A 92 -5.11 1.22 -17.77
C ILE A 92 -5.56 -0.12 -17.17
N ALA A 93 -6.54 -0.79 -17.77
CA ALA A 93 -7.05 -2.07 -17.29
C ALA A 93 -5.99 -3.18 -17.33
N ILE A 94 -5.21 -3.27 -18.42
CA ILE A 94 -4.11 -4.23 -18.54
C ILE A 94 -3.04 -3.94 -17.47
N SER A 95 -2.61 -2.67 -17.37
CA SER A 95 -1.60 -2.25 -16.38
C SER A 95 -2.05 -2.52 -14.94
N ALA A 96 -3.32 -2.22 -14.63
CA ALA A 96 -3.92 -2.51 -13.32
C ALA A 96 -4.01 -4.01 -13.03
N SER A 97 -4.35 -4.83 -14.03
CA SER A 97 -4.47 -6.28 -13.88
C SER A 97 -3.13 -6.93 -13.50
N MET A 98 -2.03 -6.49 -14.14
CA MET A 98 -0.68 -6.97 -13.86
C MET A 98 -0.23 -6.66 -12.42
N LEU A 99 -0.67 -5.53 -11.88
CA LEU A 99 -0.26 -5.07 -10.55
C LEU A 99 -1.26 -5.37 -9.43
N SER A 100 -2.41 -5.95 -9.78
CA SER A 100 -3.51 -6.23 -8.84
C SER A 100 -3.08 -7.09 -7.65
N VAL A 101 -2.28 -8.13 -7.89
CA VAL A 101 -1.78 -9.03 -6.85
C VAL A 101 -0.86 -8.30 -5.87
N PHE A 102 0.03 -7.45 -6.36
CA PHE A 102 0.92 -6.63 -5.54
C PHE A 102 0.14 -5.67 -4.65
N ALA A 103 -0.86 -4.99 -5.22
CA ALA A 103 -1.75 -4.11 -4.48
C ALA A 103 -2.48 -4.86 -3.36
N VAL A 104 -3.04 -6.05 -3.63
CA VAL A 104 -3.74 -6.84 -2.61
C VAL A 104 -2.81 -7.27 -1.48
N ILE A 105 -1.62 -7.79 -1.81
CA ILE A 105 -0.62 -8.23 -0.82
C ILE A 105 -0.21 -7.07 0.11
N THR A 106 -0.14 -5.85 -0.41
CA THR A 106 0.23 -4.68 0.39
C THR A 106 -0.94 -4.04 1.12
N VAL A 107 -2.14 -3.97 0.52
CA VAL A 107 -3.32 -3.31 1.12
C VAL A 107 -3.76 -4.03 2.40
N ILE A 108 -3.75 -5.38 2.41
CA ILE A 108 -4.20 -6.17 3.56
C ILE A 108 -3.43 -5.82 4.86
N PRO A 109 -2.10 -5.97 4.93
CA PRO A 109 -1.35 -5.65 6.16
C PRO A 109 -1.39 -4.16 6.49
N THR A 110 -1.35 -3.28 5.48
CA THR A 110 -1.39 -1.83 5.68
C THR A 110 -2.72 -1.39 6.29
N GLY A 111 -3.83 -1.83 5.70
CA GLY A 111 -5.17 -1.54 6.19
C GLY A 111 -5.40 -2.09 7.59
N TRP A 112 -4.93 -3.30 7.87
CA TRP A 112 -5.05 -3.88 9.20
C TRP A 112 -4.26 -3.11 10.26
N CYS A 113 -3.02 -2.70 9.96
CA CYS A 113 -2.21 -1.87 10.85
C CYS A 113 -2.90 -0.53 11.14
N LEU A 114 -3.46 0.14 10.12
CA LEU A 114 -4.18 1.41 10.29
C LEU A 114 -5.46 1.26 11.13
N ILE A 115 -6.26 0.22 10.87
CA ILE A 115 -7.48 -0.04 11.65
C ILE A 115 -7.13 -0.33 13.11
N TRP A 116 -6.07 -1.10 13.35
CA TRP A 116 -5.66 -1.44 14.70
C TRP A 116 -5.08 -0.24 15.45
N GLU A 117 -4.24 0.57 14.79
CA GLU A 117 -3.75 1.84 15.34
C GLU A 117 -4.91 2.75 15.73
N ALA A 118 -5.90 2.93 14.84
CA ALA A 118 -7.09 3.74 15.12
C ALA A 118 -7.89 3.22 16.31
N ARG A 119 -8.03 1.89 16.46
CA ARG A 119 -8.72 1.27 17.60
C ARG A 119 -7.98 1.49 18.92
N LEU A 120 -6.65 1.39 18.93
CA LEU A 120 -5.84 1.59 20.14
C LEU A 120 -5.85 3.06 20.58
N ARG A 121 -5.70 4.00 19.64
CA ARG A 121 -5.80 5.45 19.94
C ARG A 121 -7.13 5.81 20.59
N ARG A 122 -8.25 5.28 20.08
CA ARG A 122 -9.58 5.52 20.68
C ARG A 122 -9.70 4.97 22.10
N LYS A 123 -9.09 3.81 22.38
CA LYS A 123 -9.07 3.25 23.74
C LYS A 123 -8.26 4.12 24.70
N HIS A 124 -7.05 4.53 24.32
CA HIS A 124 -6.22 5.42 25.15
C HIS A 124 -6.90 6.77 25.43
N GLN A 125 -7.61 7.35 24.45
CA GLN A 125 -8.37 8.58 24.64
C GLN A 125 -9.56 8.42 25.61
N SER A 126 -10.20 7.24 25.64
CA SER A 126 -11.30 6.97 26.57
C SER A 126 -10.86 6.75 28.01
N THR A 127 -9.59 6.41 28.23
CA THR A 127 -8.99 6.19 29.56
C THR A 127 -8.19 7.38 30.09
N ALA A 128 -8.00 8.43 29.29
CA ALA A 128 -7.46 9.69 29.80
C ALA A 128 -8.47 10.27 30.79
N PRO A 129 -8.06 10.63 32.02
CA PRO A 129 -8.98 11.19 32.99
C PRO A 129 -9.63 12.44 32.40
N ARG A 130 -10.97 12.46 32.40
CA ARG A 130 -11.76 13.68 32.25
C ARG A 130 -11.53 14.49 33.53
N ASP A 131 -10.38 15.14 33.62
CA ASP A 131 -10.14 16.11 34.67
C ASP A 131 -10.99 17.34 34.37
N SER A 132 -12.09 17.42 35.13
CA SER A 132 -12.56 18.58 35.91
C SER A 132 -12.45 19.97 35.29
#